data_AF-A0A1A8P383-F1
#
_entry.id   AF-A0A1A8P383-F1
#
_cell.length_a   1.000
_cell.length_b   1.000
_cell.length_c   1.000
_cell.angle_alpha   90.00
_cell.angle_beta   90.00
_cell.angle_gamma   90.00
#
_symmetry.space_group_name_H-M   'P 1'
#
loop_
_entity.id
_entity.type
_entity.pdbx_description
1 polymer ?
#
loop_
_entity_poly.entity_id
_entity_poly.type
_entity_poly.pdbx_seq_one_letter_code
_entity_poly.pdbx_strand_id
1 'polypeptide(L)'
;PPLSYIGGVELRTELDYKTLADEMEGYSGSDVRLVCKEAAMRPVRRIFDSLESHQNADTNMPAIQLEMITTADIMEVIAHTKPSARNLLARYSAWKTEYESV
;
A
#
# COMPACT_ATOMS: atom_id res chain seq x y z
N PRO A 1 -17.47 -10.25 -7.58
CA PRO A 1 -17.25 -8.98 -6.83
C PRO A 1 -17.26 -7.80 -7.83
N PRO A 2 -18.00 -6.70 -7.57
CA PRO A 2 -18.38 -5.76 -8.62
C PRO A 2 -17.55 -4.46 -8.64
N LEU A 3 -17.20 -4.04 -9.86
CA LEU A 3 -16.90 -2.70 -10.40
C LEU A 3 -16.74 -1.51 -9.43
N SER A 4 -15.61 -0.81 -9.54
CA SER A 4 -15.41 0.48 -8.86
C SER A 4 -16.42 1.52 -9.38
N TYR A 5 -17.13 2.19 -8.47
CA TYR A 5 -18.22 3.11 -8.80
C TYR A 5 -17.80 4.36 -9.62
N ILE A 6 -16.50 4.53 -9.88
CA ILE A 6 -15.90 5.71 -10.53
C ILE A 6 -15.39 5.36 -11.95
N GLY A 7 -15.62 4.14 -12.46
CA GLY A 7 -15.08 3.73 -13.76
C GLY A 7 -13.55 3.55 -13.77
N GLY A 8 -12.94 3.46 -12.58
CA GLY A 8 -11.53 3.14 -12.42
C GLY A 8 -11.25 1.64 -12.41
N VAL A 9 -9.97 1.29 -12.48
CA VAL A 9 -9.47 -0.09 -12.39
C VAL A 9 -9.98 -0.74 -11.09
N GLU A 10 -10.58 -1.92 -11.21
CA GLU A 10 -11.01 -2.71 -10.06
C GLU A 10 -9.79 -3.40 -9.41
N LEU A 11 -9.52 -3.08 -8.14
CA LEU A 11 -8.50 -3.76 -7.34
C LEU A 11 -9.17 -4.80 -6.46
N ARG A 12 -8.66 -6.03 -6.49
CA ARG A 12 -9.08 -7.10 -5.58
C ARG A 12 -8.07 -7.20 -4.45
N THR A 13 -8.57 -7.37 -3.23
CA THR A 13 -7.73 -7.41 -2.03
C THR A 13 -8.21 -8.49 -1.07
N GLU A 14 -7.27 -9.22 -0.45
CA GLU A 14 -7.53 -10.14 0.65
C GLU A 14 -6.52 -9.81 1.78
N LEU A 15 -6.99 -9.06 2.77
CA LEU A 15 -6.14 -8.42 3.77
C LEU A 15 -6.54 -8.83 5.19
N ASP A 16 -5.55 -9.16 5.99
CA ASP A 16 -5.69 -9.28 7.44
C ASP A 16 -5.44 -7.91 8.08
N TYR A 17 -6.51 -7.13 8.24
CA TYR A 17 -6.44 -5.79 8.80
C TYR A 17 -5.93 -5.76 10.25
N LYS A 18 -6.08 -6.84 11.02
CA LYS A 18 -5.62 -6.86 12.40
C LYS A 18 -4.09 -6.92 12.43
N THR A 19 -3.51 -7.86 11.71
CA THR A 19 -2.05 -7.97 11.58
C THR A 19 -1.46 -6.68 10.99
N LEU A 20 -2.08 -6.12 9.95
CA LEU A 20 -1.60 -4.88 9.34
C LEU A 20 -1.68 -3.68 10.29
N ALA A 21 -2.71 -3.60 11.13
CA ALA A 21 -2.81 -2.53 12.12
C ALA A 21 -1.69 -2.61 13.16
N ASP A 22 -1.38 -3.82 13.65
CA ASP A 22 -0.31 -4.05 14.63
C ASP A 22 1.08 -3.69 14.05
N GLU A 23 1.32 -4.02 12.77
CA GLU A 23 2.58 -3.73 12.08
C GLU A 23 2.76 -2.25 11.70
N MET A 24 1.66 -1.49 11.60
CA MET A 24 1.65 -0.06 11.26
C MET A 24 1.68 0.85 12.49
N GLU A 25 2.05 0.34 13.66
CA GLU A 25 2.20 1.18 14.86
C GLU A 25 3.19 2.34 14.63
N GLY A 26 2.77 3.55 14.96
CA GLY A 26 3.54 4.78 14.74
C GLY A 26 3.48 5.36 13.32
N TYR A 27 2.73 4.77 12.38
CA TYR A 27 2.47 5.34 11.07
C TYR A 27 1.41 6.45 11.17
N SER A 28 1.62 7.55 10.46
CA SER A 28 0.59 8.57 10.25
C SER A 28 -0.40 8.14 9.17
N GLY A 29 -1.56 8.80 9.09
CA GLY A 29 -2.52 8.55 8.01
C GLY A 29 -1.93 8.78 6.60
N SER A 30 -0.98 9.72 6.46
CA SER A 30 -0.23 9.91 5.21
C SER A 30 0.69 8.74 4.89
N ASP A 31 1.32 8.13 5.90
CA ASP A 31 2.19 6.96 5.70
C ASP A 31 1.34 5.75 5.28
N VAL A 32 0.20 5.51 5.94
CA VAL A 32 -0.75 4.45 5.57
C VAL A 32 -1.24 4.64 4.13
N ARG A 33 -1.58 5.88 3.74
CA ARG A 33 -1.96 6.18 2.36
C ARG A 33 -0.85 5.86 1.36
N LEU A 34 0.41 6.16 1.70
CA LEU A 34 1.56 5.85 0.85
C LEU A 34 1.73 4.33 0.70
N VAL A 35 1.65 3.58 1.81
CA VAL A 35 1.72 2.11 1.81
C VAL A 35 0.66 1.52 0.88
N CYS A 36 -0.60 1.94 1.03
CA CYS A 36 -1.69 1.45 0.19
C CYS A 36 -1.47 1.77 -1.30
N LYS A 37 -0.94 2.96 -1.63
CA LYS A 37 -0.65 3.35 -3.01
C LYS A 37 0.45 2.49 -3.61
N GLU A 38 1.54 2.24 -2.87
CA GLU A 38 2.64 1.39 -3.33
C GLU A 38 2.19 -0.06 -3.50
N ALA A 39 1.40 -0.59 -2.58
CA ALA A 39 0.85 -1.94 -2.69
C ALA A 39 -0.11 -2.08 -3.88
N ALA A 40 -0.95 -1.08 -4.14
CA ALA A 40 -1.82 -1.04 -5.32
C ALA A 40 -1.05 -1.05 -6.65
N MET A 41 0.24 -0.66 -6.63
CA MET A 41 1.09 -0.68 -7.82
C MET A 41 1.83 -2.00 -8.03
N ARG A 42 1.85 -2.91 -7.04
CA ARG A 42 2.51 -4.22 -7.16
C ARG A 42 1.97 -5.06 -8.33
N PRO A 43 0.65 -5.24 -8.51
CA PRO A 43 0.14 -6.03 -9.63
C PRO A 43 0.50 -5.41 -10.99
N VAL A 44 0.50 -4.08 -11.07
CA VAL A 44 0.85 -3.36 -12.29
C VAL A 44 2.33 -3.55 -12.63
N ARG A 45 3.24 -3.49 -11.65
CA ARG A 45 4.67 -3.76 -11.86
C ARG A 45 4.90 -5.18 -12.41
N ARG A 46 4.24 -6.20 -11.84
CA ARG A 46 4.31 -7.59 -12.34
C ARG A 46 3.85 -7.73 -13.80
N ILE A 47 2.78 -7.01 -14.18
CA ILE A 47 2.31 -6.95 -15.56
C ILE A 47 3.40 -6.38 -16.47
N PHE A 48 4.01 -5.25 -16.09
CA PHE A 48 5.11 -4.66 -16.86
C PHE A 48 6.31 -5.60 -16.97
N ASP A 49 6.75 -6.21 -15.87
CA ASP A 49 7.87 -7.15 -15.86
C ASP A 49 7.60 -8.34 -16.81
N SER A 50 6.37 -8.87 -16.80
CA SER A 50 5.96 -9.92 -17.74
C SER A 50 5.95 -9.43 -19.18
N LEU A 51 5.49 -8.22 -19.46
CA LEU A 51 5.47 -7.70 -20.85
C LEU A 51 6.88 -7.49 -21.40
N GLU A 52 7.80 -6.99 -20.58
CA GLU A 52 9.20 -6.80 -20.96
C GLU A 52 9.93 -8.13 -21.18
N SER A 53 9.62 -9.17 -20.40
CA SER A 53 10.22 -10.50 -20.59
C SER A 53 9.78 -11.22 -21.87
N HIS A 54 8.65 -10.83 -22.46
CA HIS A 54 8.05 -11.50 -23.64
C HIS A 54 8.45 -10.87 -24.99
N GLN A 55 9.42 -9.94 -25.02
CA GLN A 55 9.83 -9.21 -26.24
C GLN A 55 10.44 -10.09 -27.37
N ASN A 56 10.63 -11.41 -27.17
CA ASN A 56 11.30 -12.31 -28.13
C ASN A 56 10.45 -13.49 -28.64
N ALA A 57 9.15 -13.59 -28.32
CA ALA A 57 8.32 -14.71 -28.74
C ALA A 57 7.09 -14.26 -29.55
N ASP A 58 7.03 -14.72 -30.79
CA ASP A 58 5.92 -14.51 -31.72
C ASP A 58 4.57 -14.91 -31.11
N THR A 59 3.63 -13.97 -31.18
CA THR A 59 2.18 -14.20 -31.32
C THR A 59 1.47 -14.99 -30.21
N ASN A 60 1.44 -14.46 -28.99
CA ASN A 60 0.26 -14.53 -28.10
C ASN A 60 0.48 -13.59 -26.91
N MET A 61 -0.16 -12.42 -26.93
CA MET A 61 -0.09 -11.50 -25.79
C MET A 61 -0.89 -12.11 -24.62
N PRO A 62 -0.29 -12.27 -23.42
CA PRO A 62 -1.00 -12.79 -22.28
C PRO A 62 -2.18 -11.89 -21.92
N ALA A 63 -3.30 -12.48 -21.52
CA ALA A 63 -4.44 -11.72 -21.02
C ALA A 63 -4.03 -10.95 -19.76
N ILE A 64 -3.93 -9.63 -19.86
CA ILE A 64 -3.54 -8.77 -18.75
C ILE A 64 -4.68 -8.75 -17.73
N GLN A 65 -4.44 -9.32 -16.55
CA GLN A 65 -5.36 -9.25 -15.42
C GLN A 65 -4.59 -8.75 -14.20
N LEU A 66 -5.18 -7.81 -13.46
CA LEU A 66 -4.60 -7.42 -12.17
C LEU A 66 -4.78 -8.56 -11.17
N GLU A 67 -3.65 -8.98 -10.61
CA GLU A 67 -3.62 -9.90 -9.49
C GLU A 67 -4.27 -9.29 -8.24
N MET A 68 -4.76 -10.17 -7.37
CA MET A 68 -5.25 -9.78 -6.05
C MET A 68 -4.08 -9.34 -5.17
N ILE A 69 -4.29 -8.26 -4.41
CA ILE A 69 -3.33 -7.77 -3.42
C ILE A 69 -3.60 -8.50 -2.10
N THR A 70 -2.56 -9.10 -1.55
CA THR A 70 -2.60 -9.88 -0.31
C THR A 70 -1.95 -9.13 0.85
N THR A 71 -2.15 -9.62 2.07
CA THR A 71 -1.41 -9.13 3.25
C THR A 71 0.12 -9.14 3.04
N ALA A 72 0.65 -10.16 2.34
CA ALA A 72 2.09 -10.27 2.09
C ALA A 72 2.63 -9.11 1.23
N ASP A 73 1.86 -8.66 0.25
CA ASP A 73 2.22 -7.51 -0.59
C ASP A 73 2.33 -6.22 0.24
N ILE A 74 1.40 -6.04 1.20
CA ILE A 74 1.43 -4.90 2.11
C ILE A 74 2.63 -4.99 3.06
N MET A 75 2.90 -6.18 3.61
CA MET A 75 4.07 -6.41 4.49
C MET A 75 5.39 -6.11 3.79
N GLU A 76 5.52 -6.49 2.52
CA GLU A 76 6.70 -6.17 1.71
C GLU A 76 6.85 -4.65 1.52
N VAL A 77 5.76 -3.92 1.35
CA VAL A 77 5.79 -2.45 1.25
C VAL A 77 6.15 -1.82 2.60
N ILE A 78 5.57 -2.28 3.71
CA ILE A 78 5.89 -1.82 5.07
C ILE A 78 7.39 -1.93 5.35
N ALA A 79 8.02 -3.04 4.94
CA ALA A 79 9.46 -3.24 5.09
C ALA A 79 10.32 -2.14 4.44
N HIS A 80 9.78 -1.42 3.45
CA HIS A 80 10.47 -0.38 2.69
C HIS A 80 9.89 1.03 2.87
N THR A 81 8.84 1.21 3.68
CA THR A 81 8.23 2.51 3.96
C THR A 81 8.24 2.78 5.45
N LYS A 82 9.08 3.70 5.92
CA LYS A 82 9.23 4.01 7.35
C LYS A 82 8.18 5.03 7.83
N PRO A 83 7.71 4.96 9.08
CA PRO A 83 6.77 5.94 9.63
C PRO A 83 7.43 7.32 9.74
N SER A 84 6.75 8.35 9.23
CA SER A 84 7.27 9.72 9.24
C SER A 84 7.08 10.43 10.58
N ALA A 85 6.03 10.07 11.33
CA ALA A 85 5.61 10.78 12.53
C ALA A 85 6.03 10.10 13.86
N ARG A 86 6.76 8.98 13.82
CA ARG A 86 7.05 8.15 15.00
C ARG A 86 7.64 8.91 16.19
N ASN A 87 8.49 9.91 15.93
CA ASN A 87 9.17 10.70 16.98
C ASN A 87 8.48 12.04 17.30
N LEU A 88 7.35 12.35 16.66
CA LEU A 88 6.63 13.60 16.87
C LEU A 88 5.68 13.54 18.07
N LEU A 89 5.20 12.35 18.42
CA LEU A 89 4.20 12.16 19.47
C LEU A 89 4.69 12.69 20.82
N ALA A 90 5.90 12.32 21.24
CA ALA A 90 6.45 12.77 22.52
C ALA A 90 6.63 14.31 22.58
N ARG A 91 7.09 14.92 21.47
CA ARG A 91 7.25 16.38 21.38
C ARG A 91 5.90 17.09 21.44
N TYR A 92 4.90 16.53 20.75
CA TYR A 92 3.54 17.04 20.79
C TYR A 92 2.94 16.94 22.20
N SER A 93 3.10 15.79 22.88
CA SER A 93 2.61 15.61 24.25
C SER A 93 3.24 16.61 25.22
N ALA A 94 4.56 16.82 25.15
CA ALA A 94 5.25 17.81 25.98
C ALA A 94 4.73 19.23 25.74
N TRP A 95 4.62 19.63 24.47
CA TRP A 95 4.07 20.93 24.10
C TRP A 95 2.61 21.09 24.55
N LYS A 96 1.79 20.04 24.37
CA LYS A 96 0.39 20.02 24.78
C LYS A 96 0.27 20.25 26.29
N THR A 97 1.04 19.54 27.11
CA THR A 97 1.01 19.73 28.57
C THR A 97 1.43 21.14 29.00
N GLU A 98 2.36 21.76 28.28
CA GLU A 98 2.87 23.09 28.62
C GLU A 98 1.94 24.24 28.17
N TYR A 99 1.25 24.09 27.04
CA TYR A 99 0.53 25.19 26.38
C TYR A 99 -0.95 24.94 26.08
N GLU A 100 -1.49 23.76 26.35
CA GLU A 100 -2.93 23.49 26.17
C GLU A 100 -3.73 24.37 27.15
N SER A 101 -4.64 25.18 26.60
CA SER A 101 -5.57 25.96 27.42
C SER A 101 -6.52 25.02 28.15
N VAL A 102 -6.75 25.31 29.43
CA VAL A 102 -7.80 24.70 30.24
C VAL A 102 -9.18 25.03 29.67
#